data_AF-F7ZFJ7-F1
#
_entry.id   AF-F7ZFJ7-F1
#
_cell.length_a   1.000
_cell.length_b   1.000
_cell.length_c   1.000
_cell.angle_alpha   90.00
_cell.angle_beta   90.00
_cell.angle_gamma   90.00
#
_symmetry.space_group_name_H-M   'P 1'
#
loop_
_entity.id
_entity.type
_entity.pdbx_description
1 polymer ?
#
loop_
_entity_poly.entity_id
_entity_poly.type
_entity_poly.pdbx_seq_one_letter_code
_entity_poly.pdbx_strand_id
1 'polypeptide(L)'
;MYYRWKSARPTIALALACISLMIAAVPVQADQACAWSALTSPNRQQITCGDALVVERESGAEVTIFERAGDAPPREIELKNGAILIEVTPGSAPTQIRTPHAIAAVRGTTYVVDASQDSTSVFVIEGSVSVSKASDASTVTLGPGEGVDVGDAVEFAVTAWPSDRAASLLSRFGR
;
A
#
# COMPACT_ATOMS: atom_id res chain seq x y z
N MET A 1 48.87 56.09 64.22
CA MET A 1 47.94 56.53 63.16
C MET A 1 48.81 56.97 61.99
N TYR A 2 48.88 56.30 60.85
CA TYR A 2 47.79 55.93 59.94
C TYR A 2 47.90 54.48 59.42
N TYR A 3 46.74 53.94 59.07
CA TYR A 3 46.41 52.53 58.84
C TYR A 3 47.02 51.94 57.56
N ARG A 4 47.59 50.74 57.68
CA ARG A 4 47.83 49.80 56.56
C ARG A 4 46.48 49.24 56.12
N TRP A 5 46.11 49.41 54.85
CA TRP A 5 45.01 48.65 54.25
C TRP A 5 45.51 47.95 53.00
N LYS A 6 45.58 46.61 53.08
CA LYS A 6 45.86 45.71 51.96
C LYS A 6 44.57 45.51 51.19
N SER A 7 44.50 45.97 49.95
CA SER A 7 43.43 45.62 49.01
C SER A 7 43.87 44.44 48.15
N ALA A 8 43.26 43.29 48.41
CA ALA A 8 43.36 42.10 47.57
C ALA A 8 42.58 42.34 46.26
N ARG A 9 43.20 42.00 45.12
CA ARG A 9 42.55 41.97 43.81
C ARG A 9 42.45 40.51 43.36
N PRO A 10 41.25 39.93 43.20
CA PRO A 10 41.09 38.64 42.56
C PRO A 10 40.94 38.86 41.05
N THR A 11 41.99 38.63 40.28
CA THR A 11 41.86 38.51 38.83
C THR A 11 41.42 37.09 38.49
N ILE A 12 40.11 36.95 38.28
CA ILE A 12 39.44 35.78 37.73
C ILE A 12 39.87 35.68 36.25
N ALA A 13 40.67 34.68 35.90
CA ALA A 13 40.96 34.36 34.51
C ALA A 13 39.85 33.45 33.97
N LEU A 14 39.05 33.98 33.04
CA LEU A 14 38.03 33.25 32.29
C LEU A 14 38.65 32.05 31.57
N ALA A 15 38.21 30.83 31.92
CA ALA A 15 38.44 29.65 31.10
C ALA A 15 37.46 29.68 29.92
N LEU A 16 37.98 29.94 28.71
CA LEU A 16 37.26 29.79 27.45
C LEU A 16 37.04 28.30 27.17
N ALA A 17 35.87 27.79 27.54
CA ALA A 17 35.40 26.47 27.12
C ALA A 17 34.85 26.59 25.69
N CYS A 18 35.64 26.19 24.70
CA CYS A 18 35.17 25.97 23.32
C CYS A 18 34.18 24.79 23.32
N ILE A 19 32.88 25.09 23.37
CA ILE A 19 31.82 24.10 23.19
C ILE A 19 31.72 23.82 21.69
N SER A 20 32.34 22.71 21.26
CA SER A 20 32.21 22.17 19.91
C SER A 20 30.78 21.70 19.68
N LEU A 21 30.04 22.48 18.88
CA LEU A 21 28.68 22.14 18.46
C LEU A 21 28.76 20.98 17.44
N MET A 22 28.63 19.74 17.91
CA MET A 22 28.43 18.57 17.07
C MET A 22 27.03 18.66 16.44
N ILE A 23 26.95 19.25 15.25
CA ILE A 23 25.74 19.18 14.43
C ILE A 23 25.66 17.75 13.90
N ALA A 24 24.86 16.90 14.56
CA ALA A 24 24.47 15.62 13.98
C ALA A 24 23.61 15.92 12.75
N ALA A 25 24.12 15.59 11.57
CA ALA A 25 23.30 15.60 10.36
C ALA A 25 22.20 14.55 10.55
N VAL A 26 20.97 15.01 10.78
CA VAL A 26 19.79 14.15 10.72
C VAL A 26 19.63 13.79 9.24
N PRO A 27 19.65 12.50 8.85
CA PRO A 27 19.28 12.15 7.49
C PRO A 27 17.83 12.62 7.29
N VAL A 28 17.59 13.40 6.24
CA VAL A 28 16.23 13.59 5.71
C VAL A 28 15.95 12.32 4.93
N GLN A 29 15.19 11.39 5.51
CA GLN A 29 14.59 10.30 4.75
C GLN A 29 13.52 10.88 3.82
N ALA A 30 13.93 11.31 2.63
CA ALA A 30 13.01 11.48 1.51
C ALA A 30 12.77 10.09 0.90
N ASP A 31 11.68 9.48 1.32
CA ASP A 31 10.87 8.48 0.60
C ASP A 31 10.07 7.75 1.67
N GLN A 32 8.77 7.99 1.75
CA GLN A 32 7.87 6.94 2.22
C GLN A 32 7.03 6.50 1.03
N ALA A 33 7.75 6.01 0.02
CA ALA A 33 7.29 4.90 -0.83
C ALA A 33 6.67 3.82 0.06
N CYS A 34 5.66 3.10 -0.43
CA CYS A 34 4.85 2.18 0.36
C CYS A 34 5.68 1.29 1.32
N ALA A 35 5.22 1.14 2.55
CA ALA A 35 5.86 0.31 3.56
C ALA A 35 5.51 -1.17 3.35
N TRP A 36 6.50 -2.04 3.54
CA TRP A 36 6.36 -3.48 3.34
C TRP A 36 6.50 -4.23 4.68
N SER A 37 5.60 -5.17 4.95
CA SER A 37 5.67 -6.05 6.12
C SER A 37 5.28 -7.48 5.77
N ALA A 38 5.83 -8.45 6.50
CA ALA A 38 5.50 -9.86 6.34
C ALA A 38 4.42 -10.28 7.35
N LEU A 39 3.45 -11.07 6.90
CA LEU A 39 2.44 -11.71 7.72
C LEU A 39 2.63 -13.22 7.61
N THR A 40 2.63 -13.95 8.73
CA THR A 40 3.14 -15.35 8.79
C THR A 40 2.05 -16.41 8.95
N SER A 41 0.77 -16.03 8.93
CA SER A 41 -0.37 -16.98 9.06
C SER A 41 -1.59 -16.45 8.30
N PRO A 42 -1.79 -16.85 7.02
CA PRO A 42 -0.82 -17.52 6.14
C PRO A 42 0.35 -16.60 5.75
N ASN A 43 1.41 -17.18 5.17
CA ASN A 43 2.55 -16.40 4.68
C ASN A 43 2.15 -15.49 3.52
N ARG A 44 2.28 -14.17 3.71
CA ARG A 44 1.91 -13.12 2.75
C ARG A 44 2.64 -11.83 3.07
N GLN A 45 2.58 -10.88 2.15
CA GLN A 45 3.24 -9.59 2.28
C GLN A 45 2.19 -8.47 2.28
N GLN A 46 2.18 -7.63 3.31
CA GLN A 46 1.35 -6.44 3.35
C GLN A 46 2.15 -5.23 2.88
N ILE A 47 1.51 -4.40 2.05
CA ILE A 47 2.03 -3.20 1.44
C ILE A 47 1.11 -2.06 1.88
N THR A 48 1.64 -1.07 2.58
CA THR A 48 0.86 0.05 3.12
C THR A 48 1.37 1.35 2.52
N CYS A 49 0.53 2.02 1.74
CA CYS A 49 0.85 3.28 1.08
C CYS A 49 0.11 4.42 1.79
N GLY A 50 0.67 4.88 2.91
CA GLY A 50 0.02 5.84 3.81
C GLY A 50 -1.32 5.30 4.33
N ASP A 51 -2.27 6.21 4.59
CA ASP A 51 -3.63 5.86 5.03
C ASP A 51 -4.59 5.57 3.86
N ALA A 52 -4.10 5.60 2.62
CA ALA A 52 -4.93 5.58 1.42
C ALA A 52 -5.16 4.18 0.85
N LEU A 53 -4.17 3.29 1.00
CA LEU A 53 -4.16 2.00 0.34
C LEU A 53 -3.39 0.97 1.17
N VAL A 54 -4.03 -0.17 1.41
CA VAL A 54 -3.38 -1.39 1.91
C VAL A 54 -3.56 -2.48 0.85
N VAL A 55 -2.47 -3.19 0.54
CA VAL A 55 -2.48 -4.34 -0.35
C VAL A 55 -1.83 -5.51 0.35
N GLU A 56 -2.56 -6.62 0.48
CA GLU A 56 -1.97 -7.89 0.87
C GLU A 56 -1.71 -8.72 -0.37
N ARG A 57 -0.47 -9.15 -0.55
CA ARG A 57 0.00 -10.01 -1.64
C ARG A 57 0.22 -11.41 -1.09
N GLU A 58 -0.43 -12.40 -1.67
CA GLU A 58 -0.18 -13.79 -1.27
C GLU A 58 1.28 -14.20 -1.56
N SER A 59 1.71 -15.31 -0.94
CA SER A 59 2.98 -15.92 -1.27
C SER A 59 3.04 -16.35 -2.74
N GLY A 60 3.93 -15.74 -3.52
CA GLY A 60 4.19 -16.11 -4.92
C GLY A 60 3.50 -15.25 -5.97
N ALA A 61 2.61 -14.31 -5.59
CA ALA A 61 2.01 -13.39 -6.54
C ALA A 61 3.08 -12.50 -7.21
N GLU A 62 2.94 -12.16 -8.49
CA GLU A 62 3.91 -11.33 -9.21
C GLU A 62 3.37 -9.91 -9.37
N VAL A 63 3.90 -8.98 -8.56
CA VAL A 63 3.39 -7.61 -8.44
C VAL A 63 4.46 -6.59 -8.82
N THR A 64 4.09 -5.62 -9.66
CA THR A 64 4.86 -4.41 -9.94
C THR A 64 4.07 -3.18 -9.52
N ILE A 65 4.67 -2.27 -8.76
CA ILE A 65 4.02 -1.05 -8.30
C ILE A 65 4.54 0.14 -9.10
N PHE A 66 3.61 0.93 -9.66
CA PHE A 66 3.93 2.16 -10.37
C PHE A 66 3.53 3.36 -9.52
N GLU A 67 4.54 4.01 -8.97
CA GLU A 67 4.37 5.13 -8.05
C GLU A 67 3.73 6.36 -8.72
N ARG A 68 3.10 7.17 -7.88
CA ARG A 68 2.58 8.49 -8.22
C ARG A 68 3.46 9.53 -7.50
N ALA A 69 3.71 10.66 -8.14
CA ALA A 69 4.48 11.73 -7.53
C ALA A 69 3.74 12.31 -6.30
N GLY A 70 4.50 12.63 -5.25
CA GLY A 70 3.99 13.15 -3.98
C GLY A 70 3.45 12.05 -3.05
N ASP A 71 2.74 12.46 -2.01
CA ASP A 71 2.28 11.56 -0.93
C ASP A 71 0.96 10.82 -1.26
N ALA A 72 0.78 10.45 -2.52
CA ALA A 72 -0.42 9.79 -3.01
C ALA A 72 -0.20 8.28 -3.19
N PRO A 73 -1.25 7.43 -3.07
CA PRO A 73 -1.11 6.01 -3.36
C PRO A 73 -0.64 5.81 -4.81
N PRO A 74 -0.03 4.64 -5.13
CA PRO A 74 0.45 4.35 -6.46
C PRO A 74 -0.64 4.54 -7.51
N ARG A 75 -0.25 4.97 -8.71
CA ARG A 75 -1.20 5.15 -9.80
C ARG A 75 -1.76 3.80 -10.24
N GLU A 76 -0.88 2.80 -10.22
CA GLU A 76 -1.15 1.50 -10.78
C GLU A 76 -0.35 0.41 -10.07
N ILE A 77 -0.97 -0.75 -9.97
CA ILE A 77 -0.34 -1.99 -9.52
C ILE A 77 -0.61 -3.02 -10.63
N GLU A 78 0.44 -3.51 -11.26
CA GLU A 78 0.35 -4.63 -12.18
C GLU A 78 0.46 -5.94 -11.39
N LEU A 79 -0.47 -6.85 -11.62
CA LEU A 79 -0.50 -8.20 -11.11
C LEU A 79 -0.45 -9.17 -12.29
N LYS A 80 0.67 -9.86 -12.46
CA LYS A 80 0.87 -10.81 -13.57
C LYS A 80 0.36 -12.22 -13.25
N ASN A 81 0.49 -12.63 -11.99
CA ASN A 81 0.11 -13.95 -11.51
C ASN A 81 -0.17 -13.91 -10.00
N GLY A 82 -1.05 -14.78 -9.53
CA GLY A 82 -1.45 -14.90 -8.13
C GLY A 82 -2.47 -13.84 -7.71
N ALA A 83 -2.75 -13.79 -6.40
CA ALA A 83 -3.78 -12.93 -5.84
C ALA A 83 -3.25 -11.82 -4.93
N ILE A 84 -3.97 -10.70 -4.96
CA ILE A 84 -3.83 -9.61 -4.01
C ILE A 84 -5.20 -9.24 -3.44
N LEU A 85 -5.25 -8.94 -2.14
CA LEU A 85 -6.37 -8.30 -1.48
C LEU A 85 -6.05 -6.82 -1.37
N ILE A 86 -7.00 -5.98 -1.77
CA ILE A 86 -6.84 -4.52 -1.83
C ILE A 86 -7.90 -3.89 -0.93
N GLU A 87 -7.44 -2.99 -0.08
CA GLU A 87 -8.26 -2.11 0.76
C GLU A 87 -7.94 -0.66 0.39
N VAL A 88 -8.94 0.04 -0.15
CA VAL A 88 -8.82 1.44 -0.58
C VAL A 88 -9.64 2.33 0.33
N THR A 89 -9.02 3.33 0.94
CA THR A 89 -9.71 4.31 1.77
C THR A 89 -10.62 5.21 0.93
N PRO A 90 -11.87 5.48 1.36
CA PRO A 90 -12.75 6.41 0.66
C PRO A 90 -12.14 7.82 0.52
N GLY A 91 -12.32 8.44 -0.64
CA GLY A 91 -11.80 9.80 -0.91
C GLY A 91 -10.33 9.86 -1.32
N SER A 92 -9.59 8.75 -1.28
CA SER A 92 -8.22 8.67 -1.79
C SER A 92 -8.13 8.78 -3.32
N ALA A 93 -6.95 9.17 -3.81
CA ALA A 93 -6.66 9.12 -5.25
C ALA A 93 -6.78 7.68 -5.76
N PRO A 94 -7.34 7.45 -6.97
CA PRO A 94 -7.59 6.10 -7.45
C PRO A 94 -6.28 5.36 -7.74
N THR A 95 -6.26 4.07 -7.44
CA THR A 95 -5.20 3.13 -7.86
C THR A 95 -5.85 2.12 -8.81
N GLN A 96 -5.21 1.90 -9.96
CA GLN A 96 -5.65 0.88 -10.92
C GLN A 96 -4.93 -0.43 -10.63
N ILE A 97 -5.66 -1.54 -10.67
CA ILE A 97 -5.08 -2.87 -10.66
C ILE A 97 -5.14 -3.39 -12.09
N ARG A 98 -3.98 -3.59 -12.71
CA ARG A 98 -3.88 -4.15 -14.05
C ARG A 98 -3.46 -5.61 -13.99
N THR A 99 -4.11 -6.41 -14.80
CA THR A 99 -3.77 -7.81 -15.03
C THR A 99 -3.69 -8.04 -16.54
N PRO A 100 -3.21 -9.20 -17.01
CA PRO A 100 -3.25 -9.51 -18.44
C PRO A 100 -4.65 -9.42 -19.05
N HIS A 101 -5.69 -9.76 -18.29
CA HIS A 101 -7.06 -9.89 -18.82
C HIS A 101 -7.98 -8.73 -18.45
N ALA A 102 -7.71 -8.02 -17.36
CA ALA A 102 -8.64 -7.04 -16.81
C ALA A 102 -7.95 -5.84 -16.13
N ILE A 103 -8.71 -4.76 -16.01
CA ILE A 103 -8.36 -3.57 -15.23
C ILE A 103 -9.46 -3.36 -14.19
N ALA A 104 -9.09 -3.33 -12.91
CA ALA A 104 -10.00 -2.99 -11.81
C ALA A 104 -9.63 -1.61 -11.25
N ALA A 105 -10.62 -0.73 -11.04
CA ALA A 105 -10.38 0.62 -10.53
C ALA A 105 -11.52 1.09 -9.63
N VAL A 106 -11.17 1.69 -8.49
CA VAL A 106 -12.12 1.96 -7.40
C VAL A 106 -11.76 3.11 -6.49
N ARG A 107 -12.73 3.46 -5.62
CA ARG A 107 -12.61 4.33 -4.46
C ARG A 107 -13.38 3.69 -3.30
N GLY A 108 -12.78 3.56 -2.11
CA GLY A 108 -13.51 3.14 -0.92
C GLY A 108 -14.02 1.69 -0.97
N THR A 109 -13.15 0.72 -1.21
CA THR A 109 -13.55 -0.68 -1.43
C THR A 109 -12.55 -1.66 -0.87
N THR A 110 -13.06 -2.83 -0.48
CA THR A 110 -12.26 -4.00 -0.14
C THR A 110 -12.58 -5.12 -1.12
N TYR A 111 -11.59 -5.60 -1.85
CA TYR A 111 -11.78 -6.56 -2.94
C TYR A 111 -10.51 -7.37 -3.17
N VAL A 112 -10.65 -8.49 -3.87
CA VAL A 112 -9.54 -9.36 -4.24
C VAL A 112 -9.46 -9.44 -5.76
N VAL A 113 -8.24 -9.39 -6.29
CA VAL A 113 -7.93 -9.68 -7.69
C VAL A 113 -7.00 -10.89 -7.72
N ASP A 114 -7.37 -11.93 -8.46
CA ASP A 114 -6.59 -13.15 -8.67
C ASP A 114 -6.30 -13.30 -10.16
N ALA A 115 -5.03 -13.21 -10.53
CA ALA A 115 -4.58 -13.34 -11.91
C ALA A 115 -3.94 -14.70 -12.14
N SER A 116 -4.28 -15.31 -13.26
CA SER A 116 -3.67 -16.52 -13.77
C SER A 116 -3.26 -16.31 -15.24
N GLN A 117 -2.65 -17.32 -15.85
CA GLN A 117 -2.30 -17.27 -17.28
C GLN A 117 -3.53 -17.05 -18.16
N ASP A 118 -4.65 -17.70 -17.84
CA ASP A 118 -5.82 -17.76 -18.73
C ASP A 118 -6.97 -16.84 -18.32
N SER A 119 -6.95 -16.34 -17.08
CA SER A 119 -8.04 -15.50 -16.58
C SER A 119 -7.62 -14.59 -15.42
N THR A 120 -8.39 -13.53 -15.22
CA THR A 120 -8.42 -12.71 -14.01
C THR A 120 -9.78 -12.83 -13.35
N SER A 121 -9.79 -13.19 -12.07
CA SER A 121 -10.98 -13.16 -11.23
C SER A 121 -10.94 -11.94 -10.31
N VAL A 122 -12.08 -11.28 -10.15
CA VAL A 122 -12.27 -10.17 -9.20
C VAL A 122 -13.44 -10.48 -8.29
N PHE A 123 -13.27 -10.32 -6.99
CA PHE A 123 -14.31 -10.54 -5.98
C PHE A 123 -14.40 -9.38 -5.01
N VAL A 124 -15.61 -8.91 -4.72
CA VAL A 124 -15.83 -7.73 -3.87
C VAL A 124 -16.30 -8.16 -2.49
N ILE A 125 -15.60 -7.67 -1.47
CA ILE A 125 -15.95 -7.87 -0.06
C ILE A 125 -16.81 -6.67 0.40
N GLU A 126 -16.38 -5.45 0.08
CA GLU A 126 -17.06 -4.22 0.47
C GLU A 126 -16.94 -3.15 -0.64
N GLY A 127 -18.00 -2.35 -0.76
CA GLY A 127 -18.05 -1.24 -1.70
C GLY A 127 -18.44 -1.68 -3.12
N SER A 128 -17.90 -1.01 -4.14
CA SER A 128 -18.23 -1.31 -5.53
C SER A 128 -17.03 -1.20 -6.46
N VAL A 129 -16.80 -2.25 -7.26
CA VAL A 129 -15.64 -2.37 -8.14
C VAL A 129 -16.05 -2.28 -9.60
N SER A 130 -15.45 -1.35 -10.36
CA SER A 130 -15.57 -1.35 -11.82
C SER A 130 -14.45 -2.20 -12.41
N VAL A 131 -14.81 -3.18 -13.23
CA VAL A 131 -13.88 -4.09 -13.92
C VAL A 131 -14.07 -3.98 -15.42
N SER A 132 -12.98 -3.72 -16.13
CA SER A 132 -12.96 -3.61 -17.58
C SER A 132 -12.09 -4.70 -18.19
N LYS A 133 -12.52 -5.29 -19.31
CA LYS A 133 -11.70 -6.17 -20.14
C LYS A 133 -10.51 -5.41 -20.71
N ALA A 134 -9.33 -6.02 -20.68
CA ALA A 134 -8.15 -5.47 -21.34
C ALA A 134 -8.26 -5.52 -22.87
N SER A 135 -9.00 -6.49 -23.42
CA SER A 135 -9.10 -6.74 -24.87
C SER A 135 -10.01 -5.77 -25.61
N ASP A 136 -11.16 -5.41 -25.05
CA ASP A 136 -12.20 -4.61 -25.72
C ASP A 136 -12.78 -3.48 -24.87
N ALA A 137 -12.26 -3.28 -23.64
CA ALA A 137 -12.73 -2.28 -22.68
C ALA A 137 -14.19 -2.41 -22.21
N SER A 138 -14.88 -3.52 -22.53
CA SER A 138 -16.20 -3.83 -21.96
C SER A 138 -16.11 -3.82 -20.45
N THR A 139 -17.08 -3.18 -19.79
CA THR A 139 -17.00 -2.89 -18.36
C THR A 139 -18.23 -3.40 -17.63
N VAL A 140 -18.02 -3.94 -16.43
CA VAL A 140 -19.06 -4.30 -15.47
C VAL A 140 -18.79 -3.66 -14.12
N THR A 141 -19.81 -3.56 -13.29
CA THR A 141 -19.70 -3.07 -11.91
C THR A 141 -20.17 -4.16 -10.96
N LEU A 142 -19.37 -4.43 -9.95
CA LEU A 142 -19.61 -5.43 -8.92
C LEU A 142 -19.95 -4.74 -7.60
N GLY A 143 -20.84 -5.34 -6.82
CA GLY A 143 -21.12 -5.04 -5.42
C GLY A 143 -20.67 -6.16 -4.47
N PRO A 144 -20.91 -6.01 -3.16
CA PRO A 144 -20.45 -6.96 -2.15
C PRO A 144 -20.98 -8.38 -2.39
N GLY A 145 -20.10 -9.38 -2.29
CA GLY A 145 -20.43 -10.79 -2.54
C GLY A 145 -20.49 -11.18 -4.02
N GLU A 146 -20.35 -10.22 -4.93
CA GLU A 146 -20.28 -10.48 -6.36
C GLU A 146 -18.83 -10.66 -6.81
N GLY A 147 -18.68 -11.44 -7.88
CA GLY A 147 -17.43 -11.60 -8.58
C GLY A 147 -17.63 -11.70 -10.09
N VAL A 148 -16.53 -11.51 -10.81
CA VAL A 148 -16.45 -11.65 -12.26
C VAL A 148 -15.18 -12.39 -12.63
N ASP A 149 -15.27 -13.21 -13.67
CA ASP A 149 -14.13 -13.86 -14.30
C ASP A 149 -13.93 -13.24 -15.69
N VAL A 150 -12.67 -12.93 -16.01
CA VAL A 150 -12.28 -12.29 -17.26
C VAL A 150 -11.21 -13.13 -17.93
N GLY A 151 -11.52 -13.66 -19.11
CA GLY A 151 -10.59 -14.44 -19.93
C GLY A 151 -11.26 -14.78 -21.26
N ASP A 152 -10.49 -15.29 -22.23
CA ASP A 152 -10.99 -15.55 -23.58
C ASP A 152 -12.06 -16.65 -23.63
N ALA A 153 -11.93 -17.64 -22.75
CA ALA A 153 -12.81 -18.83 -22.69
C ALA A 153 -13.91 -18.71 -21.63
N VAL A 154 -14.09 -17.55 -21.00
CA VAL A 154 -15.02 -17.35 -19.88
C VAL A 154 -16.05 -16.30 -20.24
N GLU A 155 -17.31 -16.54 -19.88
CA GLU A 155 -18.36 -15.55 -20.03
C GLU A 155 -18.10 -14.36 -19.09
N PHE A 156 -18.05 -13.16 -19.66
CA PHE A 156 -17.87 -11.94 -18.90
C PHE A 156 -19.20 -11.47 -18.32
N ALA A 157 -19.55 -12.05 -17.17
CA ALA A 157 -20.79 -11.77 -16.46
C ALA A 157 -20.55 -11.61 -14.96
N VAL A 158 -21.26 -10.66 -14.35
CA VAL A 158 -21.27 -10.50 -12.89
C VAL A 158 -22.14 -11.60 -12.30
N THR A 159 -21.60 -12.27 -11.28
CA THR A 159 -22.32 -13.34 -10.56
C THR A 159 -22.13 -13.18 -9.07
N ALA A 160 -23.16 -13.54 -8.29
CA ALA A 160 -22.98 -13.76 -6.86
C ALA A 160 -22.11 -15.01 -6.68
N TRP A 161 -20.96 -14.87 -6.04
CA TRP A 161 -20.06 -16.01 -5.87
C TRP A 161 -20.55 -16.93 -4.75
N PRO A 162 -20.53 -18.26 -4.96
CA PRO A 162 -20.75 -19.24 -3.90
C PRO A 162 -19.81 -19.01 -2.71
N SER A 163 -20.32 -19.22 -1.50
CA SER A 163 -19.59 -18.92 -0.27
C SER A 163 -18.31 -19.74 -0.09
N ASP A 164 -18.29 -20.97 -0.58
CA ASP A 164 -17.13 -21.87 -0.58
C ASP A 164 -16.03 -21.36 -1.51
N ARG A 165 -16.40 -20.89 -2.72
CA ARG A 165 -15.47 -20.25 -3.66
C ARG A 165 -14.85 -19.00 -3.04
N ALA A 166 -15.68 -18.11 -2.49
CA ALA A 166 -15.21 -16.89 -1.84
C ALA A 166 -14.31 -17.19 -0.64
N ALA A 167 -14.72 -18.09 0.26
CA ALA A 167 -13.93 -18.49 1.42
C ALA A 167 -12.57 -19.11 1.03
N SER A 168 -12.54 -19.91 -0.03
CA SER A 168 -11.28 -20.49 -0.53
C SER A 168 -10.30 -19.40 -0.97
N LEU A 169 -10.77 -18.37 -1.69
CA LEU A 169 -9.96 -17.23 -2.08
C LEU A 169 -9.51 -16.40 -0.87
N LEU A 170 -10.41 -16.08 0.05
CA LEU A 170 -10.14 -15.26 1.23
C LEU A 170 -9.19 -15.93 2.23
N SER A 171 -9.20 -17.26 2.30
CA SER A 171 -8.31 -18.03 3.17
C SER A 171 -6.82 -17.80 2.85
N ARG A 172 -6.49 -17.44 1.60
CA ARG A 172 -5.12 -17.05 1.17
C ARG A 172 -4.61 -15.79 1.87
N PHE A 173 -5.54 -14.99 2.41
CA PHE A 173 -5.27 -13.76 3.17
C PHE A 173 -5.58 -13.91 4.67
N GLY A 174 -5.87 -15.12 5.13
CA GLY A 174 -6.22 -15.39 6.54
C GLY A 174 -7.60 -14.88 6.93
N ARG A 175 -8.52 -14.79 5.97
CA ARG A 175 -9.93 -14.41 6.17
C ARG A 175 -10.86 -15.57 5.88
#